data_AF-A0A139AP81-F1
#
_entry.id   AF-A0A139AP81-F1
#
_cell.length_a   1.000
_cell.length_b   1.000
_cell.length_c   1.000
_cell.angle_alpha   90.00
_cell.angle_beta   90.00
_cell.angle_gamma   90.00
#
_symmetry.space_group_name_H-M   'P 1'
#
loop_
_entity.id
_entity.type
_entity.pdbx_description
1 polymer ?
#
loop_
_entity_poly.entity_id
_entity_poly.type
_entity_poly.pdbx_seq_one_letter_code
_entity_poly.pdbx_strand_id
1 'polypeptide(L)'
;TVSKFVCGNGIREGSEQCDCGGAASCANDPCCTSNCTLKAGALCSPKQDTCCTQTCQLLPKGRVCRNSTGHCDTPEFCDGNNPSCPTDVFLQNGTPC
;
A
#
# COMPACT_ATOMS: atom_id res chain seq x y z
N THR A 1 24.39 -3.14 -7.66
CA THR A 1 24.05 -4.37 -6.91
C THR A 1 22.77 -4.91 -7.49
N VAL A 2 22.72 -6.16 -7.95
CA VAL A 2 21.47 -6.73 -8.48
C VAL A 2 20.56 -7.00 -7.28
N SER A 3 19.57 -6.14 -7.04
CA SER A 3 18.51 -6.43 -6.08
C SER A 3 17.77 -7.67 -6.58
N LYS A 4 17.99 -8.80 -5.91
CA LYS A 4 17.24 -10.02 -6.17
C LYS A 4 15.86 -9.81 -5.57
N PHE A 5 14.83 -9.71 -6.40
CA PHE A 5 13.44 -9.74 -5.94
C PHE A 5 13.14 -11.13 -5.37
N VAL A 6 12.64 -11.18 -4.13
CA VAL A 6 12.43 -12.43 -3.39
C VAL A 6 11.01 -12.49 -2.85
N CYS A 7 10.19 -13.31 -3.49
CA CYS A 7 8.86 -13.60 -3.00
C CYS A 7 8.90 -14.31 -1.64
N GLY A 8 8.16 -13.77 -0.68
CA GLY A 8 7.97 -14.30 0.66
C GLY A 8 8.81 -13.59 1.73
N ASN A 9 9.48 -12.49 1.38
CA ASN A 9 10.21 -11.64 2.32
C ASN A 9 9.32 -10.55 2.93
N GLY A 10 8.08 -10.40 2.45
CA GLY A 10 7.08 -9.43 2.91
C GLY A 10 7.16 -8.05 2.25
N ILE A 11 7.99 -7.90 1.21
CA ILE A 11 8.20 -6.64 0.49
C ILE A 11 7.73 -6.84 -0.95
N ARG A 12 6.88 -5.95 -1.46
CA ARG A 12 6.46 -6.01 -2.87
C ARG A 12 7.56 -5.44 -3.77
N GLU A 13 8.23 -6.30 -4.54
CA GLU A 13 9.32 -5.89 -5.42
C GLU A 13 9.17 -6.42 -6.85
N GLY A 14 9.71 -5.69 -7.84
CA GLY A 14 9.73 -6.13 -9.23
C GLY A 14 8.33 -6.38 -9.82
N SER A 15 8.03 -7.65 -10.12
CA SER A 15 6.74 -8.09 -10.71
C SER A 15 5.74 -8.62 -9.70
N GLU A 16 6.05 -8.58 -8.40
CA GLU A 16 5.15 -9.04 -7.35
C GLU A 16 3.97 -8.07 -7.21
N GLN A 17 2.77 -8.62 -7.02
CA GLN A 17 1.56 -7.81 -6.81
C GLN A 17 1.31 -7.53 -5.33
N CYS A 18 1.83 -8.40 -4.47
CA CYS A 18 1.76 -8.36 -3.02
C CYS A 18 2.81 -9.32 -2.47
N ASP A 19 3.15 -9.19 -1.19
CA ASP A 19 3.98 -10.18 -0.51
C ASP A 19 3.50 -10.36 0.94
N CYS A 20 2.79 -11.44 1.21
CA CYS A 20 2.29 -11.76 2.55
C CYS A 20 3.34 -12.40 3.46
N GLY A 21 4.58 -12.55 3.01
CA GLY A 21 5.67 -13.24 3.69
C GLY A 21 5.71 -14.74 3.34
N GLY A 22 6.17 -15.56 4.27
CA GLY A 22 6.26 -17.00 4.05
C GLY A 22 4.90 -17.71 3.85
N ALA A 23 4.96 -18.99 3.44
CA ALA A 23 3.75 -19.78 3.17
C ALA A 23 2.73 -19.81 4.34
N ALA A 24 3.21 -19.83 5.59
CA ALA A 24 2.35 -19.83 6.76
C ALA A 24 1.57 -18.51 6.97
N SER A 25 2.19 -17.36 6.69
CA SER A 25 1.51 -16.07 6.77
C SER A 25 0.55 -15.89 5.60
N CYS A 26 0.94 -16.30 4.40
CA CYS A 26 0.08 -16.28 3.22
C CYS A 26 -1.13 -17.22 3.27
N ALA A 27 -1.03 -18.34 4.01
CA ALA A 27 -2.17 -19.25 4.21
C ALA A 27 -3.38 -18.54 4.85
N ASN A 28 -3.11 -17.56 5.72
CA ASN A 28 -4.13 -16.80 6.44
C ASN A 28 -4.39 -15.40 5.83
N ASP A 29 -3.65 -15.02 4.79
CA ASP A 29 -3.80 -13.71 4.16
C ASP A 29 -5.01 -13.71 3.22
N PRO A 30 -5.99 -12.81 3.38
CA PRO A 30 -7.20 -12.81 2.56
C PRO A 30 -6.96 -12.32 1.12
N CYS A 31 -5.84 -11.64 0.86
CA CYS A 31 -5.63 -10.87 -0.37
C CYS A 31 -4.46 -11.38 -1.22
N CYS A 32 -3.46 -12.01 -0.62
CA CYS A 32 -2.23 -12.39 -1.27
C CYS A 32 -2.00 -13.91 -1.22
N THR A 33 -1.43 -14.48 -2.28
CA THR A 33 -1.03 -15.88 -2.36
C THR A 33 0.44 -16.05 -2.00
N SER A 34 0.87 -17.29 -1.70
CA SER A 34 2.28 -17.62 -1.47
C SER A 34 3.19 -17.48 -2.70
N ASN A 35 2.61 -17.15 -3.86
CA ASN A 35 3.34 -16.88 -5.10
C ASN A 35 3.47 -15.37 -5.38
N CYS A 36 3.19 -14.52 -4.38
CA CYS A 36 3.27 -13.05 -4.48
C CYS A 36 2.34 -12.46 -5.54
N THR A 37 1.19 -13.10 -5.73
CA THR A 37 0.10 -12.65 -6.58
C THR A 37 -1.14 -12.37 -5.75
N LEU A 38 -1.95 -11.41 -6.19
CA LEU A 38 -3.24 -11.13 -5.58
C LEU A 38 -4.19 -12.32 -5.81
N LYS A 39 -5.00 -12.63 -4.80
CA LYS A 39 -6.08 -13.62 -4.90
C LYS A 39 -7.15 -13.14 -5.88
N ALA A 40 -7.92 -14.09 -6.43
CA ALA A 40 -9.00 -13.76 -7.34
C ALA A 40 -9.99 -12.77 -6.69
N GLY A 41 -10.26 -11.65 -7.36
CA GLY A 41 -11.14 -10.59 -6.86
C GLY A 41 -10.49 -9.61 -5.87
N ALA A 42 -9.24 -9.81 -5.47
CA ALA A 42 -8.47 -8.83 -4.71
C ALA A 42 -7.93 -7.75 -5.65
N LEU A 43 -8.13 -6.49 -5.26
CA LEU A 43 -7.59 -5.31 -5.96
C LEU A 43 -6.30 -4.81 -5.31
N CYS A 44 -6.05 -5.18 -4.05
CA CYS A 44 -4.96 -4.67 -3.23
C CYS A 44 -4.67 -5.60 -2.05
N SER A 45 -3.55 -5.38 -1.35
CA SER A 45 -3.16 -6.12 -0.15
C SER A 45 -2.98 -5.17 1.05
N PRO A 46 -3.77 -5.28 2.14
CA PRO A 46 -3.72 -4.36 3.27
C PRO A 46 -2.41 -4.40 4.06
N LYS A 47 -1.56 -5.41 3.84
CA LYS A 47 -0.20 -5.46 4.42
C LYS A 47 0.78 -4.52 3.73
N GLN A 48 0.59 -4.24 2.44
CA GLN A 48 1.47 -3.39 1.64
C GLN A 48 0.83 -2.04 1.28
N ASP A 49 -0.49 -2.03 1.13
CA ASP A 49 -1.25 -0.94 0.55
C ASP A 49 -2.05 -0.20 1.63
N THR A 50 -1.70 1.06 1.88
CA THR A 50 -2.37 1.90 2.89
C THR A 50 -3.77 2.34 2.48
N CYS A 51 -4.08 2.34 1.17
CA CYS A 51 -5.42 2.59 0.64
C CYS A 51 -6.20 1.30 0.35
N CYS A 52 -5.95 0.24 1.13
CA CYS A 52 -6.63 -1.04 0.99
C CYS A 52 -7.47 -1.39 2.22
N THR A 53 -8.65 -1.96 1.97
CA THR A 53 -9.52 -2.52 3.00
C THR A 53 -9.05 -3.92 3.40
N GLN A 54 -9.48 -4.40 4.57
CA GLN A 54 -9.20 -5.77 5.02
C GLN A 54 -9.86 -6.85 4.13
N THR A 55 -10.82 -6.46 3.29
CA THR A 55 -11.48 -7.32 2.30
C THR A 55 -10.88 -7.16 0.90
N CYS A 56 -9.64 -6.65 0.80
CA CYS A 56 -8.86 -6.58 -0.44
C CYS A 56 -9.47 -5.67 -1.52
N GLN A 57 -10.27 -4.69 -1.12
CA GLN A 57 -10.86 -3.66 -1.99
C GLN A 57 -10.23 -2.30 -1.72
N LEU A 58 -10.22 -1.41 -2.70
CA LEU A 58 -9.71 -0.05 -2.54
C LEU A 58 -10.56 0.74 -1.54
N LEU A 59 -9.89 1.52 -0.70
CA LEU A 59 -10.56 2.49 0.17
C LEU A 59 -11.17 3.61 -0.69
N PRO A 60 -12.36 4.13 -0.31
CA PRO A 60 -12.98 5.21 -1.06
C PRO A 60 -12.17 6.51 -1.03
N LYS A 61 -12.42 7.38 -2.01
CA LYS A 61 -11.80 8.70 -2.08
C LYS A 61 -12.01 9.49 -0.79
N GLY A 62 -10.97 10.19 -0.33
CA GLY A 62 -11.04 11.06 0.84
C GLY A 62 -10.78 10.38 2.18
N ARG A 63 -10.36 9.11 2.18
CA ARG A 63 -9.84 8.44 3.39
C ARG A 63 -8.38 8.82 3.61
N VAL A 64 -8.05 9.35 4.79
CA VAL A 64 -6.67 9.68 5.15
C VAL A 64 -5.82 8.41 5.12
N CYS A 65 -4.72 8.44 4.37
CA CYS A 65 -3.76 7.34 4.29
C CYS A 65 -2.37 7.71 4.83
N ARG A 66 -2.04 9.00 4.88
CA ARG A 66 -0.91 9.54 5.64
C ARG A 66 -1.37 10.78 6.41
N ASN A 67 -1.06 10.82 7.70
CA ASN A 67 -1.33 12.00 8.52
C ASN A 67 -0.23 13.03 8.30
N SER A 68 -0.59 14.31 8.43
CA SER A 68 0.38 15.40 8.51
C SER A 68 1.31 15.21 9.71
N THR A 69 2.60 15.50 9.50
CA THR A 69 3.67 15.42 10.49
C THR A 69 4.13 16.80 10.98
N GLY A 70 3.55 17.89 10.49
CA GLY A 70 3.95 19.25 10.86
C GLY A 70 3.05 20.36 10.26
N HIS A 71 3.28 21.61 10.67
CA HIS A 71 2.42 22.74 10.31
C HIS A 71 2.38 23.06 8.81
N CYS A 72 3.47 22.78 8.09
CA CYS A 72 3.57 22.93 6.64
C CYS A 72 3.26 21.63 5.88
N ASP A 73 2.99 20.54 6.57
CA ASP A 73 2.73 19.23 6.00
C ASP A 73 1.23 19.01 5.90
N THR A 74 0.72 18.55 4.75
CA THR A 74 -0.72 18.33 4.56
C THR A 74 -1.05 16.85 4.57
N PRO A 75 -2.19 16.41 5.11
CA PRO A 75 -2.54 15.00 5.05
C PRO A 75 -2.90 14.56 3.63
N GLU A 76 -2.57 13.32 3.28
CA GLU A 76 -2.92 12.69 2.01
C GLU A 76 -4.08 11.74 2.18
N PHE A 77 -4.85 11.67 1.10
CA PHE A 77 -6.08 10.93 1.05
C PHE A 77 -6.04 9.94 -0.12
N CYS A 78 -6.60 8.76 0.10
CA CYS A 78 -6.87 7.81 -0.96
C CYS A 78 -7.71 8.47 -2.06
N ASP A 79 -7.41 8.14 -3.31
CA ASP A 79 -8.11 8.65 -4.49
C ASP A 79 -9.31 7.79 -4.90
N GLY A 80 -9.43 6.58 -4.32
CA GLY A 80 -10.46 5.60 -4.64
C GLY A 80 -10.09 4.62 -5.76
N ASN A 81 -8.96 4.82 -6.42
CA ASN A 81 -8.58 4.11 -7.65
C ASN A 81 -7.17 3.49 -7.57
N ASN A 82 -6.35 3.93 -6.62
CA ASN A 82 -5.00 3.41 -6.39
C ASN A 82 -4.89 2.77 -4.99
N PRO A 83 -4.25 1.60 -4.85
CA PRO A 83 -4.03 0.97 -3.56
C PRO A 83 -2.96 1.68 -2.69
N SER A 84 -2.04 2.41 -3.31
CA SER A 84 -1.02 3.19 -2.60
C SER A 84 -1.53 4.59 -2.26
N CYS A 85 -1.09 5.12 -1.12
CA CYS A 85 -1.30 6.53 -0.79
C CYS A 85 -0.57 7.42 -1.80
N PRO A 86 -1.16 8.56 -2.22
CA PRO A 86 -0.47 9.54 -3.05
C PRO A 86 0.86 10.00 -2.42
N THR A 87 1.71 10.59 -3.25
CA THR A 87 2.99 11.16 -2.79
C THR A 87 2.77 12.24 -1.73
N ASP A 88 3.66 12.28 -0.75
CA ASP A 88 3.69 13.28 0.32
C ASP A 88 3.78 14.70 -0.27
N VAL A 89 2.85 15.57 0.12
CA VAL A 89 2.78 16.96 -0.35
C VAL A 89 2.76 17.95 0.80
N PHE A 90 3.62 18.95 0.67
CA PHE A 90 3.78 20.06 1.61
C PHE A 90 3.16 21.33 1.02
N LEU A 91 2.83 22.28 1.90
CA LEU A 91 2.46 23.63 1.47
C LEU A 91 3.56 24.22 0.58
N GLN A 92 3.14 25.00 -0.41
CA GLN A 92 4.09 25.63 -1.33
C GLN A 92 5.09 26.50 -0.57
N ASN A 93 6.35 26.44 -0.97
CA ASN A 93 7.41 27.22 -0.32
C ASN A 93 7.05 28.71 -0.32
N GLY A 94 7.16 29.35 0.84
CA GLY A 94 6.74 30.74 1.07
C GLY A 94 5.28 30.90 1.52
N THR A 95 4.50 29.83 1.58
CA THR A 95 3.18 29.84 2.24
C THR A 95 3.39 29.85 3.75
N PRO A 96 2.78 30.78 4.50
CA PRO A 96 2.87 30.78 5.96
C PRO A 96 2.31 29.50 6.58
N CYS A 97 3.13 28.92 7.46
CA CYS A 97 2.81 27.91 8.47
C CYS A 97 3.68 28.26 9.71
#